data_AF-A0AA41MYH4-F1
#
_entry.id   AF-A0AA41MYH4-F1
#
_cell.length_a   1.000
_cell.length_b   1.000
_cell.length_c   1.000
_cell.angle_alpha   90.00
_cell.angle_beta   90.00
_cell.angle_gamma   90.00
#
_symmetry.space_group_name_H-M   'P 1'
#
loop_
_entity.id
_entity.type
_entity.pdbx_description
1 polymer ?
#
loop_
_entity_poly.entity_id
_entity_poly.type
_entity_poly.pdbx_seq_one_letter_code
_entity_poly.pdbx_strand_id
1 'polypeptide(L)'
;MIVVEEENPAFWNQKAAQALDAAKKLQPIQTSARNLIIFLGDGMGVPTVTATRILKGQTQGQLGPETPLAMDHFPYMALSKTYNVDRQVPDSAGTATAYLCGVKANYGTIGLSAAARFGQCNTTRGNEVISVMYRAKKADRKSGVAVAGPACCGIPGLSIAQALTVARTGGPVTGSTPWLSVTTVLPRALWAPHCHGPSF
;
A
#
# COMPACT_ATOMS: atom_id res chain seq x y z
N MET A 1 -34.67 3.82 6.36
CA MET A 1 -35.33 4.89 5.57
C MET A 1 -34.99 4.63 4.12
N ILE A 2 -35.98 4.55 3.24
CA ILE A 2 -35.75 4.36 1.79
C ILE A 2 -35.58 5.74 1.17
N VAL A 3 -34.61 5.88 0.26
CA VAL A 3 -34.38 7.15 -0.46
C VAL A 3 -35.36 7.22 -1.63
N VAL A 4 -36.21 8.25 -1.63
CA VAL A 4 -37.29 8.40 -2.62
C VAL A 4 -36.75 8.43 -4.06
N GLU A 5 -35.57 9.01 -4.28
CA GLU A 5 -34.94 9.06 -5.60
C GLU A 5 -34.49 7.68 -6.11
N GLU A 6 -34.08 6.78 -5.21
CA GLU A 6 -33.64 5.42 -5.55
C GLU A 6 -34.81 4.47 -5.89
N GLU A 7 -36.05 4.86 -5.54
CA GLU A 7 -37.25 4.11 -5.94
C GLU A 7 -37.52 4.21 -7.45
N ASN A 8 -37.03 5.29 -8.10
CA ASN A 8 -37.22 5.49 -9.54
C ASN A 8 -36.16 4.73 -10.35
N PRO A 9 -36.53 3.79 -11.24
CA PRO A 9 -35.58 3.07 -12.09
C PRO A 9 -34.70 3.98 -12.96
N ALA A 10 -35.19 5.17 -13.32
CA ALA A 10 -34.44 6.15 -14.10
C ALA A 10 -33.14 6.60 -13.40
N PHE A 11 -33.14 6.67 -12.06
CA PHE A 11 -31.95 7.01 -11.27
C PHE A 11 -30.82 6.02 -11.52
N TRP A 12 -31.12 4.72 -11.42
CA TRP A 12 -30.15 3.64 -11.64
C TRP A 12 -29.67 3.58 -13.09
N ASN A 13 -30.58 3.73 -14.05
CA ASN A 13 -30.24 3.73 -15.47
C ASN A 13 -29.33 4.91 -15.83
N GLN A 14 -29.59 6.10 -15.28
CA GLN A 14 -28.76 7.28 -15.51
C GLN A 14 -27.37 7.11 -14.88
N LYS A 15 -27.28 6.58 -13.65
CA LYS A 15 -26.00 6.29 -12.97
C LYS A 15 -25.17 5.26 -13.75
N ALA A 16 -25.81 4.22 -14.28
CA ALA A 16 -25.17 3.22 -15.14
C ALA A 16 -24.68 3.82 -16.47
N ALA A 17 -25.49 4.66 -17.12
CA ALA A 17 -25.11 5.34 -18.37
C ALA A 17 -23.87 6.24 -18.16
N GLN A 18 -23.84 7.00 -17.07
CA GLN A 18 -22.69 7.83 -16.71
C GLN A 18 -21.42 6.99 -16.45
N ALA A 19 -21.55 5.86 -15.75
CA ALA A 19 -20.43 4.96 -15.50
C ALA A 19 -19.88 4.34 -16.81
N LEU A 20 -20.77 3.96 -17.73
CA LEU A 20 -20.37 3.46 -19.05
C LEU A 20 -19.66 4.54 -19.88
N ASP A 21 -20.16 5.77 -19.86
CA ASP A 21 -19.52 6.87 -20.58
C ASP A 21 -18.16 7.24 -20.01
N ALA A 22 -18.00 7.16 -18.68
CA ALA A 22 -16.70 7.31 -18.03
C ALA A 22 -15.73 6.18 -18.43
N ALA A 23 -16.20 4.94 -18.44
CA ALA A 23 -15.39 3.77 -18.82
C ALA A 23 -14.93 3.84 -20.29
N LYS A 24 -15.81 4.25 -21.22
CA LYS A 24 -15.47 4.41 -22.64
C LYS A 24 -14.39 5.47 -22.90
N LYS A 25 -14.33 6.50 -22.04
CA LYS A 25 -13.34 7.59 -22.14
C LYS A 25 -11.99 7.22 -21.53
N LEU A 26 -11.90 6.11 -20.79
CA LEU A 26 -10.67 5.70 -20.13
C LEU A 26 -9.63 5.25 -21.18
N GLN A 27 -8.49 5.94 -21.20
CA GLN A 27 -7.38 5.64 -22.10
C GLN A 27 -6.11 5.32 -21.29
N PRO A 28 -5.32 4.31 -21.69
CA PRO A 28 -4.08 3.98 -21.00
C PRO A 28 -3.05 5.10 -21.17
N ILE A 29 -2.37 5.44 -20.07
CA ILE A 29 -1.25 6.39 -20.11
C ILE A 29 -0.02 5.65 -20.65
N GLN A 30 0.41 5.98 -21.87
CA GLN A 30 1.54 5.33 -22.56
C GLN A 30 2.92 5.92 -22.21
N THR A 31 3.00 6.73 -21.16
CA THR A 31 4.25 7.39 -20.72
C THR A 31 4.78 6.78 -19.43
N SER A 32 6.09 6.84 -19.22
CA SER A 32 6.70 6.42 -17.95
C SER A 32 6.28 7.33 -16.78
N ALA A 33 6.04 6.73 -15.62
CA ALA A 33 5.70 7.47 -14.41
C ALA A 33 6.91 8.24 -13.85
N ARG A 34 6.73 9.55 -13.68
CA ARG A 34 7.72 10.42 -13.01
C ARG A 34 7.79 10.11 -11.51
N ASN A 35 6.64 9.88 -10.89
CA ASN A 35 6.50 9.61 -9.47
C ASN A 35 5.79 8.27 -9.26
N LEU A 36 6.20 7.54 -8.22
CA LEU A 36 5.53 6.31 -7.79
C LEU A 36 5.04 6.51 -6.37
N ILE A 37 3.75 6.25 -6.15
CA ILE A 37 3.11 6.34 -4.84
C ILE A 37 2.38 5.03 -4.59
N ILE A 38 2.63 4.40 -3.45
CA ILE A 38 1.87 3.25 -2.98
C ILE A 38 1.23 3.61 -1.64
N PHE A 39 -0.09 3.51 -1.59
CA PHE A 39 -0.86 3.60 -0.35
C PHE A 39 -1.16 2.18 0.12
N LEU A 40 -0.71 1.85 1.32
CA LEU A 40 -0.92 0.57 1.95
C LEU A 40 -1.82 0.75 3.16
N GLY A 41 -2.99 0.14 3.15
CA GLY A 41 -3.80 -0.04 4.36
C GLY A 41 -3.51 -1.42 4.95
N ASP A 42 -2.71 -1.50 6.01
CA ASP A 42 -2.47 -2.78 6.68
C ASP A 42 -3.78 -3.33 7.29
N GLY A 43 -4.08 -4.61 7.01
CA GLY A 43 -5.33 -5.25 7.38
C GLY A 43 -6.59 -4.73 6.65
N MET A 44 -6.44 -3.88 5.63
CA MET A 44 -7.57 -3.28 4.92
C MET A 44 -8.11 -4.19 3.80
N GLY A 45 -8.75 -5.30 4.19
CA GLY A 45 -9.45 -6.19 3.27
C GLY A 45 -10.74 -5.57 2.70
N VAL A 46 -11.37 -6.27 1.74
CA VAL A 46 -12.65 -5.84 1.12
C VAL A 46 -13.76 -5.54 2.14
N PRO A 47 -13.95 -6.34 3.21
CA PRO A 47 -14.92 -6.02 4.25
C PRO A 47 -14.60 -4.71 4.97
N THR A 48 -13.32 -4.50 5.32
CA THR A 48 -12.85 -3.27 5.97
C THR A 48 -13.11 -2.05 5.10
N VAL A 49 -12.79 -2.12 3.80
CA VAL A 49 -13.06 -1.02 2.83
C VAL A 49 -14.54 -0.66 2.81
N THR A 50 -15.42 -1.66 2.77
CA THR A 50 -16.88 -1.46 2.72
C THR A 50 -17.40 -0.86 4.02
N ALA A 51 -16.94 -1.35 5.17
CA ALA A 51 -17.30 -0.78 6.47
C ALA A 51 -16.82 0.68 6.60
N THR A 52 -15.59 0.98 6.17
CA THR A 52 -15.06 2.36 6.14
C THR A 52 -15.85 3.27 5.22
N ARG A 53 -16.32 2.76 4.06
CA ARG A 53 -17.19 3.51 3.15
C ARG A 53 -18.47 3.96 3.84
N ILE A 54 -19.17 3.02 4.47
CA ILE A 54 -20.41 3.28 5.20
C ILE A 54 -20.17 4.28 6.32
N LEU A 55 -19.15 4.04 7.16
CA LEU A 55 -18.82 4.92 8.27
C LEU A 55 -18.50 6.35 7.80
N LYS A 56 -17.72 6.50 6.70
CA LYS A 56 -17.39 7.80 6.13
C LYS A 56 -18.64 8.55 5.66
N GLY A 57 -19.52 7.89 4.90
CA GLY A 57 -20.75 8.52 4.42
C GLY A 57 -21.64 8.97 5.58
N GLN A 58 -21.82 8.12 6.60
CA GLN A 58 -22.60 8.45 7.79
C GLN A 58 -22.02 9.63 8.58
N THR A 59 -20.69 9.70 8.71
CA THR A 59 -19.99 10.83 9.35
C THR A 59 -20.19 12.14 8.58
N GLN A 60 -20.48 12.07 7.28
CA GLN A 60 -20.77 13.21 6.41
C GLN A 60 -22.26 13.53 6.30
N GLY A 61 -23.12 12.88 7.09
CA GLY A 61 -24.57 13.06 7.05
C GLY A 61 -25.26 12.37 5.86
N GLN A 62 -24.53 11.52 5.13
CA GLN A 62 -25.08 10.66 4.07
C GLN A 62 -25.52 9.31 4.66
N LEU A 63 -26.13 8.45 3.85
CA LEU A 63 -26.61 7.14 4.34
C LEU A 63 -25.48 6.13 4.52
N GLY A 64 -24.38 6.29 3.77
CA GLY A 64 -23.16 5.51 3.94
C GLY A 64 -22.69 4.84 2.65
N PRO A 65 -23.33 3.72 2.25
CA PRO A 65 -22.80 2.82 1.23
C PRO A 65 -22.66 3.45 -0.17
N GLU A 66 -23.49 4.44 -0.49
CA GLU A 66 -23.50 5.19 -1.74
C GLU A 66 -22.35 6.20 -1.85
N THR A 67 -21.76 6.60 -0.71
CA THR A 67 -20.72 7.62 -0.66
C THR A 67 -19.35 7.03 -1.00
N PRO A 68 -18.71 7.41 -2.12
CA PRO A 68 -17.43 6.83 -2.52
C PRO A 68 -16.26 7.26 -1.61
N LEU A 69 -15.33 6.33 -1.40
CA LEU A 69 -14.00 6.62 -0.85
C LEU A 69 -13.12 7.27 -1.93
N ALA A 70 -12.03 7.92 -1.51
CA ALA A 70 -11.03 8.41 -2.47
C ALA A 70 -10.45 7.27 -3.32
N MET A 71 -10.28 6.08 -2.73
CA MET A 71 -9.81 4.89 -3.45
C MET A 71 -10.83 4.32 -4.46
N ASP A 72 -12.13 4.59 -4.28
CA ASP A 72 -13.17 4.10 -5.19
C ASP A 72 -13.16 4.85 -6.54
N HIS A 73 -12.47 6.00 -6.61
CA HIS A 73 -12.30 6.76 -7.84
C HIS A 73 -11.12 6.30 -8.70
N PHE A 74 -10.34 5.32 -8.23
CA PHE A 74 -9.25 4.77 -9.03
C PHE A 74 -9.82 3.98 -10.21
N PRO A 75 -9.37 4.24 -11.45
CA PRO A 75 -10.00 3.66 -12.65
C PRO A 75 -9.63 2.19 -12.89
N TYR A 76 -8.62 1.67 -12.19
CA TYR A 76 -8.13 0.30 -12.34
C TYR A 76 -8.20 -0.43 -11.00
N MET A 77 -8.74 -1.65 -11.04
CA MET A 77 -8.87 -2.52 -9.88
C MET A 77 -8.35 -3.92 -10.21
N ALA A 78 -7.68 -4.55 -9.25
CA ALA A 78 -7.23 -5.93 -9.34
C ALA A 78 -7.32 -6.62 -7.98
N LEU A 79 -7.49 -7.94 -7.99
CA LEU A 79 -7.38 -8.76 -6.79
C LEU A 79 -5.94 -9.26 -6.63
N SER A 80 -5.43 -9.22 -5.40
CA SER A 80 -4.07 -9.66 -5.08
C SER A 80 -4.10 -10.93 -4.22
N LYS A 81 -3.34 -11.95 -4.62
CA LYS A 81 -3.17 -13.20 -3.86
C LYS A 81 -2.05 -13.05 -2.83
N THR A 82 -2.43 -12.87 -1.56
CA THR A 82 -1.52 -12.41 -0.49
C THR A 82 -0.74 -13.50 0.23
N TYR A 83 -0.97 -14.79 -0.05
CA TYR A 83 -0.29 -15.90 0.64
C TYR A 83 1.25 -15.75 0.66
N ASN A 84 1.87 -16.11 1.79
CA ASN A 84 3.32 -16.28 1.92
C ASN A 84 3.73 -17.64 1.35
N VAL A 85 5.01 -17.81 1.01
CA VAL A 85 5.47 -19.08 0.40
C VAL A 85 5.22 -20.29 1.30
N ASP A 86 5.33 -20.12 2.62
CA ASP A 86 5.17 -21.15 3.64
C ASP A 86 3.80 -21.12 4.37
N ARG A 87 2.97 -20.09 4.17
CA ARG A 87 1.67 -19.94 4.85
C ARG A 87 0.59 -19.33 3.97
N GLN A 88 -0.61 -19.92 4.05
CA GLN A 88 -1.79 -19.45 3.33
C GLN A 88 -2.31 -18.11 3.87
N VAL A 89 -2.35 -17.97 5.21
CA VAL A 89 -2.63 -16.70 5.88
C VAL A 89 -1.27 -16.01 6.13
N PRO A 90 -1.01 -14.88 5.46
CA PRO A 90 0.29 -14.22 5.52
C PRO A 90 0.42 -13.30 6.73
N ASP A 91 1.62 -12.76 6.94
CA ASP A 91 1.90 -11.62 7.82
C ASP A 91 2.34 -10.38 7.05
N SER A 92 2.42 -9.24 7.76
CA SER A 92 2.87 -7.97 7.18
C SER A 92 4.32 -8.04 6.67
N ALA A 93 5.20 -8.84 7.25
CA ALA A 93 6.61 -8.95 6.84
C ALA A 93 6.77 -9.60 5.45
N GLY A 94 6.18 -10.79 5.27
CA GLY A 94 6.29 -11.51 4.00
C GLY A 94 5.55 -10.79 2.88
N THR A 95 4.40 -10.20 3.17
CA THR A 95 3.65 -9.39 2.20
C THR A 95 4.39 -8.12 1.81
N ALA A 96 5.05 -7.42 2.76
CA ALA A 96 5.90 -6.26 2.46
C ALA A 96 7.02 -6.62 1.48
N THR A 97 7.64 -7.77 1.65
CA THR A 97 8.65 -8.25 0.70
C THR A 97 8.05 -8.47 -0.69
N ALA A 98 6.84 -9.02 -0.77
CA ALA A 98 6.15 -9.23 -2.04
C ALA A 98 5.84 -7.91 -2.77
N TYR A 99 5.11 -6.97 -2.15
CA TYR A 99 4.68 -5.76 -2.86
C TYR A 99 5.75 -4.66 -2.96
N LEU A 100 6.78 -4.65 -2.08
CA LEU A 100 7.88 -3.67 -2.17
C LEU A 100 9.10 -4.18 -2.94
N CYS A 101 9.38 -5.48 -2.93
CA CYS A 101 10.56 -6.05 -3.59
C CYS A 101 10.23 -6.87 -4.84
N GLY A 102 8.97 -7.29 -5.00
CA GLY A 102 8.52 -8.13 -6.12
C GLY A 102 8.83 -9.62 -5.93
N VAL A 103 9.10 -10.07 -4.71
CA VAL A 103 9.47 -11.46 -4.40
C VAL A 103 8.67 -11.93 -3.18
N LYS A 104 7.96 -13.06 -3.30
CA LYS A 104 7.28 -13.66 -2.14
C LYS A 104 8.31 -14.24 -1.16
N ALA A 105 8.04 -14.09 0.13
CA ALA A 105 8.90 -14.52 1.22
C ALA A 105 8.17 -15.46 2.18
N ASN A 106 8.91 -15.98 3.16
CA ASN A 106 8.36 -16.77 4.25
C ASN A 106 7.79 -15.87 5.35
N TYR A 107 6.87 -16.41 6.13
CA TYR A 107 6.30 -15.76 7.30
C TYR A 107 7.38 -15.24 8.26
N GLY A 108 7.24 -13.99 8.71
CA GLY A 108 8.15 -13.34 9.64
C GLY A 108 9.47 -12.85 9.03
N THR A 109 9.68 -13.01 7.72
CA THR A 109 10.90 -12.55 7.03
C THR A 109 10.65 -11.29 6.21
N ILE A 110 11.55 -10.30 6.29
CA ILE A 110 11.47 -9.01 5.60
C ILE A 110 12.68 -8.84 4.68
N GLY A 111 12.46 -8.50 3.42
CA GLY A 111 13.55 -8.18 2.49
C GLY A 111 14.42 -9.39 2.13
N LEU A 112 13.90 -10.61 2.33
CA LEU A 112 14.58 -11.86 2.05
C LEU A 112 13.72 -12.74 1.14
N SER A 113 14.37 -13.56 0.31
CA SER A 113 13.69 -14.61 -0.45
C SER A 113 13.19 -15.73 0.47
N ALA A 114 12.32 -16.59 -0.06
CA ALA A 114 11.84 -17.77 0.66
C ALA A 114 12.92 -18.84 0.94
N ALA A 115 14.18 -18.63 0.55
CA ALA A 115 15.29 -19.45 1.00
C ALA A 115 15.74 -19.13 2.44
N ALA A 116 15.49 -17.90 2.92
CA ALA A 116 15.72 -17.56 4.32
C ALA A 116 14.71 -18.23 5.26
N ARG A 117 15.08 -18.41 6.53
CA ARG A 117 14.24 -19.02 7.57
C ARG A 117 14.06 -18.07 8.74
N PHE A 118 12.82 -17.97 9.23
CA PHE A 118 12.50 -17.14 10.40
C PHE A 118 13.32 -17.59 11.62
N GLY A 119 13.91 -16.63 12.33
CA GLY A 119 14.75 -16.88 13.50
C GLY A 119 16.14 -17.47 13.21
N GLN A 120 16.53 -17.68 11.95
CA GLN A 120 17.82 -18.28 11.58
C GLN A 120 18.71 -17.29 10.82
N CYS A 121 19.55 -16.57 11.55
CA CYS A 121 20.41 -15.50 11.02
C CYS A 121 21.40 -15.98 9.96
N ASN A 122 21.90 -17.21 10.06
CA ASN A 122 22.80 -17.83 9.09
C ASN A 122 22.18 -18.01 7.70
N THR A 123 20.85 -17.96 7.58
CA THR A 123 20.13 -18.08 6.30
C THR A 123 19.89 -16.73 5.60
N THR A 124 20.37 -15.62 6.16
CA THR A 124 20.14 -14.27 5.62
C THR A 124 21.00 -13.98 4.40
N ARG A 125 22.30 -14.29 4.49
CA ARG A 125 23.30 -13.87 3.50
C ARG A 125 23.07 -14.58 2.16
N GLY A 126 22.99 -13.80 1.08
CA GLY A 126 22.75 -14.29 -0.28
C GLY A 126 21.28 -14.40 -0.65
N ASN A 127 20.36 -14.18 0.30
CA ASN A 127 18.93 -14.24 0.10
C ASN A 127 18.25 -12.87 0.09
N GLU A 128 19.02 -11.78 0.10
CA GLU A 128 18.48 -10.44 0.21
C GLU A 128 17.86 -9.95 -1.10
N VAL A 129 16.67 -9.37 -1.00
CA VAL A 129 15.93 -8.83 -2.14
C VAL A 129 15.80 -7.32 -2.02
N ILE A 130 16.02 -6.64 -3.15
CA ILE A 130 16.11 -5.19 -3.17
C ILE A 130 14.74 -4.56 -3.46
N SER A 131 14.29 -3.67 -2.59
CA SER A 131 13.02 -2.96 -2.75
C SER A 131 13.02 -1.96 -3.91
N VAL A 132 11.84 -1.67 -4.47
CA VAL A 132 11.63 -0.64 -5.49
C VAL A 132 12.06 0.73 -4.97
N MET A 133 11.83 1.03 -3.68
CA MET A 133 12.31 2.26 -3.05
C MET A 133 13.84 2.38 -3.10
N TYR A 134 14.56 1.28 -2.83
CA TYR A 134 16.02 1.28 -2.90
C TYR A 134 16.50 1.42 -4.34
N ARG A 135 15.87 0.73 -5.31
CA ARG A 135 16.16 0.89 -6.74
C ARG A 135 15.97 2.35 -7.18
N ALA A 136 14.91 3.00 -6.70
CA ALA A 136 14.64 4.40 -6.97
C ALA A 136 15.70 5.32 -6.37
N LYS A 137 16.13 5.07 -5.13
CA LYS A 137 17.22 5.83 -4.48
C LYS A 137 18.54 5.66 -5.22
N LYS A 138 18.85 4.46 -5.71
CA LYS A 138 20.03 4.19 -6.56
C LYS A 138 19.96 4.92 -7.91
N ALA A 139 18.75 5.18 -8.40
CA ALA A 139 18.49 5.98 -9.61
C ALA A 139 18.35 7.48 -9.32
N ASP A 140 18.88 7.96 -8.19
CA ASP A 140 18.89 9.36 -7.76
C ASP A 140 17.49 10.01 -7.68
N ARG A 141 16.46 9.20 -7.35
CA ARG A 141 15.12 9.70 -7.04
C ARG A 141 15.00 9.96 -5.53
N LYS A 142 14.29 11.03 -5.19
CA LYS A 142 13.85 11.28 -3.81
C LYS A 142 12.88 10.19 -3.40
N SER A 143 13.13 9.58 -2.26
CA SER A 143 12.31 8.50 -1.70
C SER A 143 11.95 8.84 -0.26
N GLY A 144 10.69 8.63 0.13
CA GLY A 144 10.21 8.88 1.47
C GLY A 144 9.12 7.90 1.87
N VAL A 145 9.05 7.62 3.17
CA VAL A 145 8.01 6.77 3.78
C VAL A 145 7.28 7.62 4.81
N ALA A 146 5.95 7.66 4.73
CA ALA A 146 5.07 8.23 5.73
C ALA A 146 4.26 7.12 6.38
N VAL A 147 4.18 7.14 7.71
CA VAL A 147 3.53 6.10 8.51
C VAL A 147 2.65 6.76 9.58
N ALA A 148 1.41 6.31 9.71
CA ALA A 148 0.56 6.67 10.83
C ALA A 148 0.86 5.75 12.03
N GLY A 149 1.78 6.16 12.91
CA GLY A 149 2.20 5.40 14.10
C GLY A 149 3.67 5.00 14.10
N PRO A 150 4.16 4.31 15.15
CA PRO A 150 5.56 3.92 15.26
C PRO A 150 5.93 2.94 14.14
N ALA A 151 6.92 3.33 13.33
CA ALA A 151 7.45 2.55 12.20
C ALA A 151 8.03 1.17 12.58
N CYS A 152 8.15 0.88 13.87
CA CYS A 152 8.82 -0.28 14.43
C CYS A 152 7.89 -1.45 14.80
N CYS A 153 6.57 -1.26 14.82
CA CYS A 153 5.67 -2.26 15.39
C CYS A 153 5.23 -3.31 14.37
N GLY A 154 6.00 -4.40 14.29
CA GLY A 154 5.58 -5.70 13.76
C GLY A 154 4.60 -6.42 14.69
N ILE A 155 3.50 -5.77 15.06
CA ILE A 155 2.40 -6.42 15.79
C ILE A 155 1.46 -7.05 14.75
N PRO A 156 1.20 -8.37 14.78
CA PRO A 156 0.15 -8.94 13.94
C PRO A 156 -1.19 -8.34 14.39
N GLY A 157 -1.75 -7.43 13.58
CA GLY A 157 -3.11 -6.91 13.78
C GLY A 157 -3.26 -5.39 14.03
N LEU A 158 -2.21 -4.57 13.93
CA LEU A 158 -2.39 -3.12 13.97
C LEU A 158 -2.41 -2.52 12.56
N SER A 159 -3.57 -2.00 12.13
CA SER A 159 -3.74 -1.31 10.85
C SER A 159 -2.91 -0.04 10.79
N ILE A 160 -1.76 -0.11 10.13
CA ILE A 160 -0.90 1.03 9.85
C ILE A 160 -1.07 1.43 8.39
N ALA A 161 -1.42 2.69 8.14
CA ALA A 161 -1.36 3.27 6.81
C ALA A 161 0.11 3.62 6.49
N GLN A 162 0.68 2.97 5.48
CA GLN A 162 2.01 3.32 4.96
C GLN A 162 1.86 3.94 3.57
N ALA A 163 2.42 5.13 3.38
CA ALA A 163 2.56 5.73 2.06
C ALA A 163 4.05 5.77 1.70
N LEU A 164 4.42 5.09 0.61
CA LEU A 164 5.76 5.21 0.03
C LEU A 164 5.67 6.09 -1.21
N THR A 165 6.47 7.15 -1.22
CA THR A 165 6.57 8.11 -2.32
C THR A 165 7.97 8.11 -2.91
N VAL A 166 8.05 8.04 -4.23
CA VAL A 166 9.26 8.20 -5.02
C VAL A 166 9.04 9.33 -6.02
N ALA A 167 9.91 10.35 -6.04
CA ALA A 167 9.83 11.51 -6.94
C ALA A 167 11.17 11.88 -7.56
N ARG A 168 11.17 12.39 -8.80
CA ARG A 168 12.39 12.85 -9.50
C ARG A 168 12.76 14.29 -9.11
N THR A 169 14.02 14.56 -8.80
CA THR A 169 14.56 15.91 -8.59
C THR A 169 14.58 16.70 -9.90
N GLY A 170 14.09 17.95 -9.89
CA GLY A 170 14.19 18.90 -11.01
C GLY A 170 12.84 19.27 -11.65
N GLY A 171 12.15 20.26 -11.08
CA GLY A 171 11.00 20.96 -11.66
C GLY A 171 10.49 22.05 -10.71
N PRO A 172 9.98 23.20 -11.20
CA PRO A 172 9.54 24.29 -10.33
C PRO A 172 8.36 23.83 -9.47
N VAL A 173 8.46 24.05 -8.16
CA VAL A 173 7.43 23.71 -7.19
C VAL A 173 6.52 24.92 -7.01
N THR A 174 5.43 24.99 -7.78
CA THR A 174 4.32 25.90 -7.49
C THR A 174 3.22 25.08 -6.81
N GLY A 175 3.09 25.24 -5.49
CA GLY A 175 2.01 24.62 -4.71
C GLY A 175 2.50 24.16 -3.34
N SER A 176 2.09 24.89 -2.31
CA SER A 176 2.32 24.63 -0.89
C SER A 176 1.76 23.27 -0.46
N THR A 177 2.60 22.23 -0.51
CA THR A 177 2.46 21.06 0.37
C THR A 177 3.64 21.10 1.33
N PRO A 178 3.42 21.05 2.66
CA PRO A 178 4.53 21.00 3.60
C PRO A 178 5.26 19.68 3.37
N TRP A 179 6.40 19.76 2.70
CA TRP A 179 7.32 18.64 2.58
C TRP A 179 7.87 18.36 3.98
N LEU A 180 7.34 17.34 4.66
CA LEU A 180 8.13 16.69 5.69
C LEU A 180 9.36 16.14 4.96
N SER A 181 10.49 16.84 5.08
CA SER A 181 11.80 16.24 4.86
C SER A 181 11.93 15.11 5.87
N VAL A 182 11.48 13.91 5.50
CA VAL A 182 11.84 12.69 6.22
C VAL A 182 13.29 12.43 5.86
N THR A 183 14.19 13.01 6.66
CA THR A 183 15.60 12.63 6.70
C THR A 183 15.63 11.12 6.78
N THR A 184 16.22 10.46 5.78
CA THR A 184 16.31 9.01 5.74
C THR A 184 17.11 8.54 6.95
N VAL A 185 16.43 8.16 8.03
CA VAL A 185 16.96 7.28 9.05
C VAL A 185 16.37 5.90 8.78
N LEU A 186 16.72 5.34 7.64
CA LEU A 186 16.89 3.88 7.54
C LEU A 186 18.41 3.64 7.59
N PRO A 187 19.03 3.66 8.77
CA PRO A 187 20.31 2.99 8.91
C PRO A 187 20.07 1.51 8.61
N ARG A 188 21.15 0.78 8.40
CA ARG A 188 21.30 -0.68 8.26
C ARG A 188 20.43 -1.60 9.16
N ALA A 189 19.58 -1.07 10.01
CA ALA A 189 18.82 -1.71 11.09
C ALA A 189 17.53 -2.45 10.66
N LEU A 190 17.07 -2.30 9.41
CA LEU A 190 15.88 -3.04 8.92
C LEU A 190 16.21 -4.39 8.25
N TRP A 191 17.49 -4.82 8.31
CA TRP A 191 17.99 -6.03 7.65
C TRP A 191 18.14 -7.26 8.55
N ALA A 192 17.66 -7.22 9.80
CA ALA A 192 17.72 -8.40 10.65
C ALA A 192 16.48 -8.47 11.55
N PRO A 193 15.71 -9.58 11.58
CA PRO A 193 15.10 -9.95 12.85
C PRO A 193 16.25 -9.99 13.85
N HIS A 194 16.09 -9.43 15.05
CA HIS A 194 17.13 -9.29 16.06
C HIS A 194 18.08 -10.51 16.12
N CYS A 195 19.18 -10.43 15.38
CA CYS A 195 20.26 -11.40 15.41
C CYS A 195 21.18 -10.99 16.55
N HIS A 196 20.65 -11.00 17.78
CA HIS A 196 21.49 -11.07 18.95
C HIS A 196 22.04 -12.49 19.00
N GLY A 197 23.20 -12.70 18.37
CA GLY A 197 24.07 -13.80 18.78
C GLY A 197 24.51 -13.57 20.23
N PRO A 198 24.79 -14.64 21.00
CA PRO A 198 25.37 -14.48 22.31
C PRO A 198 26.72 -13.78 22.12
N SER A 199 26.88 -12.64 22.78
CA SER A 199 28.19 -12.05 23.00
C SER A 199 29.02 -13.10 23.76
N PHE A 200 30.08 -13.59 23.15
CA PHE A 200 31.18 -14.19 23.91
C PHE A 200 31.86 -13.09 24.74
#